data_AF-A0A199XRY7-F1
#
_entry.id   AF-A0A199XRY7-F1
#
_cell.length_a   1.000
_cell.length_b   1.000
_cell.length_c   1.000
_cell.angle_alpha   90.00
_cell.angle_beta   90.00
_cell.angle_gamma   90.00
#
_symmetry.space_group_name_H-M   'P 1'
#
loop_
_entity.id
_entity.type
_entity.pdbx_description
1 polymer ?
#
loop_
_entity_poly.entity_id
_entity_poly.type
_entity_poly.pdbx_seq_one_letter_code
_entity_poly.pdbx_strand_id
1 'polypeptide(L)' 'MNKDEIENSESINREAGQTQARQVTETIVRDQPKINRNDTVTIQEVATGKTETMKYKKAESLLAAGTWVLVS' A
#
# COMPACT_ATOMS: atom_id res chain seq x y z
N MET A 1 2.49 -57.25 -19.08
CA MET A 1 2.21 -56.29 -17.99
C MET A 1 3.40 -56.40 -17.05
N ASN A 2 4.30 -55.43 -17.11
CA ASN A 2 5.62 -55.53 -16.48
C ASN A 2 5.65 -54.71 -15.20
N LYS A 3 5.74 -55.45 -14.09
CA LYS A 3 6.59 -55.27 -12.91
C LYS A 3 6.53 -53.93 -12.15
N ASP A 4 5.88 -54.02 -10.99
CA ASP A 4 6.16 -53.27 -9.77
C ASP A 4 7.66 -53.13 -9.50
N GLU A 5 8.17 -51.90 -9.46
CA GLU A 5 9.41 -51.54 -8.74
C GLU A 5 9.22 -50.14 -8.12
N ILE A 6 8.83 -50.13 -6.84
CA ILE A 6 9.07 -49.00 -5.95
C ILE A 6 10.52 -49.15 -5.51
N GLU A 7 11.41 -48.30 -6.03
CA GLU A 7 12.73 -48.09 -5.43
C GLU A 7 12.82 -46.64 -4.97
N ASN A 8 12.47 -46.49 -3.69
CA ASN A 8 12.87 -45.36 -2.87
C ASN A 8 14.35 -45.57 -2.55
N SER A 9 15.23 -44.67 -3.00
CA SER A 9 16.30 -44.10 -2.18
C SER A 9 17.20 -43.17 -3.01
N GLU A 10 17.93 -42.33 -2.27
CA GLU A 10 19.13 -41.61 -2.68
C GLU A 10 18.99 -40.12 -3.07
N SER A 11 18.69 -39.34 -2.04
CA SER A 11 19.59 -38.29 -1.53
C SER A 11 20.31 -37.37 -2.52
N ILE A 12 19.90 -36.10 -2.58
CA ILE A 12 20.83 -34.97 -2.75
C ILE A 12 20.36 -33.78 -1.88
N ASN A 13 21.04 -33.63 -0.74
CA ASN A 13 21.68 -32.39 -0.26
C ASN A 13 21.07 -31.05 -0.69
N ARG A 14 20.67 -30.22 0.29
CA ARG A 14 21.33 -28.93 0.59
C ARG A 14 20.61 -28.19 1.72
N GLU A 15 21.15 -28.35 2.91
CA GLU A 15 21.13 -27.32 3.94
C GLU A 15 21.84 -26.08 3.39
N ALA A 16 21.17 -24.92 3.28
CA ALA A 16 21.81 -23.60 3.22
C ALA A 16 20.78 -22.45 3.21
N GLY A 17 20.95 -21.49 4.12
CA GLY A 17 20.47 -20.09 4.00
C GLY A 17 19.08 -19.85 4.61
N GLN A 18 18.96 -19.50 5.89
CA GLN A 18 19.05 -18.13 6.41
C GLN A 18 18.41 -17.03 5.53
N THR A 19 17.58 -16.22 6.20
CA THR A 19 16.99 -14.93 5.78
C THR A 19 15.86 -15.04 4.74
N GLN A 20 14.71 -14.40 4.88
CA GLN A 20 14.45 -13.06 5.40
C GLN A 20 12.97 -13.00 5.83
N ALA A 21 12.69 -12.22 6.86
CA ALA A 21 11.33 -11.93 7.31
C ALA A 21 10.46 -11.51 6.11
N ARG A 22 9.40 -12.27 5.87
CA ARG A 22 8.36 -11.88 4.92
C ARG A 22 7.64 -10.69 5.54
N GLN A 23 8.13 -9.48 5.25
CA GLN A 23 7.38 -8.27 5.53
C GLN A 23 6.06 -8.40 4.77
N VAL A 24 5.01 -8.73 5.52
CA VAL A 24 3.63 -8.61 5.06
C VAL A 24 3.44 -7.11 4.92
N THR A 25 3.65 -6.57 3.72
CA THR A 25 3.17 -5.24 3.40
C THR A 25 1.66 -5.33 3.51
N GLU A 26 1.14 -4.91 4.66
CA GLU A 26 -0.28 -4.78 4.91
C GLU A 26 -0.86 -4.06 3.70
N THR A 27 -1.80 -4.73 3.03
CA THR A 27 -2.53 -4.13 1.93
C THR A 27 -3.30 -2.98 2.55
N ILE A 28 -2.76 -1.77 2.42
CA ILE A 28 -3.49 -0.55 2.73
C ILE A 28 -4.64 -0.57 1.74
N VAL A 29 -5.80 -1.04 2.18
CA VAL A 29 -7.05 -0.93 1.46
C VAL A 29 -7.21 0.56 1.23
N ARG A 30 -6.91 1.04 0.03
CA ARG A 30 -7.10 2.44 -0.34
C ARG A 30 -8.59 2.64 -0.51
N ASP A 31 -9.28 2.74 0.62
CA ASP A 31 -10.67 3.18 0.72
C ASP A 31 -10.80 4.70 0.45
N GLN A 32 -9.68 5.39 0.21
CA GLN A 32 -9.73 6.76 -0.23
C GLN A 32 -10.37 6.82 -1.62
N PRO A 33 -11.47 7.56 -1.79
CA PRO A 33 -12.09 7.77 -3.09
C PRO A 33 -11.01 8.25 -4.06
N LYS A 34 -11.09 7.79 -5.31
CA LYS A 34 -10.11 8.14 -6.34
C LYS A 34 -10.30 9.60 -6.74
N ILE A 35 -9.83 10.50 -5.90
CA ILE A 35 -9.86 11.95 -6.07
C ILE A 35 -9.01 12.30 -7.29
N ASN A 36 -9.65 12.85 -8.31
CA ASN A 36 -8.96 13.29 -9.51
C ASN A 36 -8.23 14.60 -9.23
N ARG A 37 -7.10 14.87 -9.93
CA ARG A 37 -6.39 16.15 -9.80
C ARG A 37 -7.24 17.39 -10.10
N ASN A 38 -8.29 17.25 -10.91
CA ASN A 38 -9.22 18.34 -11.22
C ASN A 38 -10.46 18.38 -10.33
N ASP A 39 -10.60 17.39 -9.43
CA ASP A 39 -11.74 17.29 -8.53
C ASP A 39 -11.76 18.45 -7.55
N THR A 40 -12.94 18.90 -7.14
CA THR A 40 -13.08 20.01 -6.18
C THR A 40 -13.24 19.41 -4.80
N VAL A 41 -12.25 19.65 -3.95
CA VAL A 41 -12.19 19.10 -2.60
C VAL A 41 -12.31 20.20 -1.56
N THR A 42 -12.80 19.85 -0.38
CA THR A 42 -12.79 20.74 0.77
C THR A 42 -11.69 20.32 1.73
N ILE A 43 -10.74 21.22 1.95
CA ILE A 43 -9.64 21.05 2.89
C ILE A 43 -9.83 21.93 4.11
N GLN A 44 -9.34 21.48 5.26
CA GLN A 44 -9.33 22.22 6.51
C GLN A 44 -7.91 22.44 7.00
N GLU A 45 -7.58 23.66 7.40
CA GLU A 45 -6.29 23.98 8.00
C GLU A 45 -6.26 23.43 9.42
N VAL A 46 -5.22 22.67 9.76
CA VAL A 46 -5.10 22.01 11.07
C VAL A 46 -4.87 23.03 12.18
N ALA A 47 -4.17 24.13 11.89
CA ALA A 47 -3.79 25.12 12.88
C ALA A 47 -4.94 26.05 13.30
N THR A 48 -5.74 26.53 12.33
CA THR A 48 -6.83 27.49 12.60
C THR A 48 -8.23 26.91 12.43
N GLY A 49 -8.38 25.72 11.85
CA GLY A 49 -9.68 25.11 11.55
C GLY A 49 -10.41 25.72 10.35
N LYS A 50 -9.75 26.60 9.58
CA LYS A 50 -10.32 27.23 8.38
C LYS A 50 -10.57 26.21 7.29
N THR A 51 -11.74 26.25 6.66
CA THR A 51 -12.09 25.39 5.52
C THR A 51 -12.01 26.14 4.20
N GLU A 52 -11.37 25.55 3.19
CA GLU A 52 -11.30 26.10 1.84
C GLU A 52 -11.67 25.03 0.81
N THR A 53 -12.46 25.42 -0.19
CA THR A 53 -12.88 24.52 -1.27
C THR A 53 -12.12 24.86 -2.54
N MET A 54 -11.31 23.93 -3.03
CA MET A 54 -10.45 24.13 -4.19
C MET A 54 -10.15 22.83 -4.93
N LYS A 55 -9.53 22.93 -6.11
CA LYS A 55 -9.12 21.73 -6.85
C LYS A 55 -8.09 20.90 -6.09
N TYR A 56 -8.21 19.57 -6.15
CA TYR A 56 -7.28 18.64 -5.52
C TYR A 56 -5.84 18.90 -5.97
N LYS A 57 -5.59 19.28 -7.23
CA LYS A 57 -4.24 19.66 -7.68
C LYS A 57 -3.60 20.79 -6.85
N LYS A 58 -4.38 21.78 -6.41
CA LYS A 58 -3.89 22.88 -5.57
C LYS A 58 -3.80 22.43 -4.10
N ALA A 59 -4.79 21.66 -3.65
CA ALA A 59 -4.79 21.08 -2.32
C ALA A 59 -3.68 20.05 -2.11
N GLU A 60 -3.25 19.31 -3.14
CA GLU A 60 -2.22 18.25 -3.10
C GLU A 60 -0.93 18.79 -2.47
N SER A 61 -0.51 20.00 -2.84
CA SER A 61 0.66 20.66 -2.23
C SER A 61 0.45 20.99 -0.75
N LEU A 62 -0.75 21.41 -0.36
CA LEU A 62 -1.10 21.79 1.03
C LEU A 62 -1.26 20.56 1.94
N LEU A 63 -1.86 19.50 1.40
CA LEU A 63 -2.02 18.20 2.04
C LEU A 63 -0.65 17.52 2.19
N ALA A 64 0.19 17.57 1.16
CA ALA A 64 1.56 17.04 1.21
C ALA A 64 2.45 17.80 2.20
N ALA A 65 2.20 19.11 2.40
CA ALA A 65 2.84 19.90 3.44
C ALA A 65 2.36 19.54 4.87
N GLY A 66 1.25 18.80 5.00
CA GLY A 66 0.67 18.40 6.30
C GLY A 66 0.03 19.54 7.09
N THR A 67 -0.08 20.74 6.50
CA THR A 67 -0.71 21.91 7.14
C THR A 67 -2.24 21.87 7.01
N TRP A 68 -2.74 21.15 6.01
CA TRP A 68 -4.16 20.99 5.72
C TRP A 68 -4.53 19.52 5.71
N VAL A 69 -5.80 19.23 6.02
CA VAL A 69 -6.40 17.89 5.95
C VAL A 69 -7.58 17.91 4.98
N LEU A 70 -7.79 16.79 4.28
CA LEU A 70 -8.94 16.60 3.41
C LEU A 70 -10.15 16.23 4.27
N VAL A 71 -11.26 16.96 4.10
CA VAL A 71 -12.50 16.75 4.86
C VAL A 71 -13.60 16.18 3.98
N SER A 72 -13.70 16.65 2.72
CA SER A 72 -14.70 16.19 1.75
C SER A 72 -14.16 16.14 0.34
#